data_AF-A0AAV8WW88-F1
#
_entry.id   AF-A0AAV8WW88-F1
#
_cell.length_a   1.000
_cell.length_b   1.000
_cell.length_c   1.000
_cell.angle_alpha   90.00
_cell.angle_beta   90.00
_cell.angle_gamma   90.00
#
_symmetry.space_group_name_H-M   'P 1'
#
loop_
_entity.id
_entity.type
_entity.pdbx_description
1 polymer ?
#
loop_
_entity_poly.entity_id
_entity_poly.type
_entity_poly.pdbx_seq_one_letter_code
_entity_poly.pdbx_strand_id
1 'polypeptide(L)'
;MPVAREFFETEESLDYVYESNEFYEETVFDVWNNCIAPSSISIFYTVYKVIVVNLFFSVIVSTVRIPQTGFHLLSGLSGLFLISGLESTSGKVLILIFLTQSYFLLHLGCMIQSKYDPIQKYNINKIRYLSNSNIIKYSLITALVLCEYFLLEAETWLEIRGIIMVFTMKLISLAEDVDKGVTSFPTFFRYFGYIFCGANIMFGPWISFQEYIVLYHHPRQKNIWWIYGILRALFISGFFLMISNCWTNYFIPDNSNRWLVGYKEALSFRTSHYFICYLSEASMVAAGYINHKIWYEDENWRFFITDPLKIEFPTALATVVTNWNQPMHEFLKRCIDFKIKKNTL
;
A
#
# COMPACT_ATOMS: atom_id res chain seq x y z
N MET A 1 -19.53 74.62 -3.61
CA MET A 1 -18.66 75.73 -3.14
C MET A 1 -19.40 76.44 -2.04
N PRO A 2 -18.80 76.75 -0.86
CA PRO A 2 -17.40 77.04 -0.53
C PRO A 2 -16.66 75.81 0.07
N VAL A 3 -15.35 75.56 -0.03
CA VAL A 3 -14.07 76.28 0.25
C VAL A 3 -13.70 76.39 1.74
N ALA A 4 -12.91 75.38 2.17
CA ALA A 4 -11.70 75.36 2.98
C ALA A 4 -11.63 76.05 4.37
N ARG A 5 -11.24 75.24 5.37
CA ARG A 5 -10.11 75.57 6.26
C ARG A 5 -9.39 74.29 6.67
N GLU A 6 -8.10 74.25 6.36
CA GLU A 6 -7.13 73.23 6.74
C GLU A 6 -6.95 73.18 8.26
N PHE A 7 -6.82 71.97 8.81
CA PHE A 7 -6.17 71.73 10.09
C PHE A 7 -5.13 70.64 9.85
N PHE A 8 -3.86 71.06 9.86
CA PHE A 8 -2.69 70.19 9.94
C PHE A 8 -2.60 69.65 11.36
N GLU A 9 -2.75 68.33 11.55
CA GLU A 9 -2.20 67.62 12.71
C GLU A 9 -1.67 66.26 12.22
N THR A 10 -0.34 66.23 12.05
CA THR A 10 0.59 65.09 12.17
C THR A 10 -0.03 63.68 12.01
N GLU A 11 0.02 63.16 10.78
CA GLU A 11 0.16 61.73 10.56
C GLU A 11 1.53 61.32 11.11
N GLU A 12 1.50 60.75 12.31
CA GLU A 12 2.60 59.97 12.86
C GLU A 12 2.92 58.87 11.85
N SER A 13 4.06 59.02 11.20
CA SER A 13 4.62 58.11 10.22
C SER A 13 4.78 56.74 10.88
N LEU A 14 3.79 55.87 10.64
CA LEU A 14 3.98 54.44 10.78
C LEU A 14 4.87 54.00 9.60
N ASP A 15 6.15 54.35 9.71
CA ASP A 15 7.21 53.77 8.91
C ASP A 15 7.17 52.27 9.18
N TYR A 16 6.46 51.54 8.32
CA TYR A 16 6.77 50.14 8.09
C TYR A 16 8.22 50.14 7.59
N VAL A 17 9.13 49.98 8.54
CA VAL A 17 10.49 49.53 8.29
C VAL A 17 10.33 48.25 7.49
N TYR A 18 10.53 48.35 6.18
CA TYR A 18 10.91 47.21 5.36
C TYR A 18 12.21 46.70 5.98
N GLU A 19 12.08 45.76 6.92
CA GLU A 19 13.18 44.87 7.24
C GLU A 19 13.63 44.30 5.90
N SER A 20 14.92 44.55 5.65
CA SER A 20 15.70 44.03 4.55
C SER A 20 15.19 42.66 4.09
N ASN A 21 15.07 42.50 2.77
CA ASN A 21 15.12 41.20 2.12
C ASN A 21 16.47 40.53 2.41
N GLU A 22 16.73 40.15 3.66
CA GLU A 22 17.66 39.09 3.97
C GLU A 22 17.05 37.85 3.32
N PHE A 23 17.72 37.35 2.29
CA PHE A 23 17.50 36.00 1.81
C PHE A 23 17.66 35.09 3.03
N TYR A 24 16.54 34.63 3.60
CA TYR A 24 16.59 33.68 4.71
C TYR A 24 17.15 32.37 4.15
N GLU A 25 18.46 32.18 4.30
CA GLU A 25 19.10 30.91 4.00
C GLU A 25 18.70 29.94 5.11
N GLU A 26 17.78 29.03 4.80
CA GLU A 26 17.41 27.95 5.71
C GLU A 26 18.67 27.21 6.15
N THR A 27 18.90 27.06 7.45
CA THR A 27 20.01 26.26 7.93
C THR A 27 19.61 24.79 8.03
N VAL A 28 20.59 23.88 8.05
CA VAL A 28 20.33 22.44 8.30
C VAL A 28 19.61 22.22 9.64
N PHE A 29 19.86 23.09 10.62
CA PHE A 29 19.19 23.05 11.92
C PHE A 29 17.71 23.42 11.82
N ASP A 30 17.38 24.39 10.98
CA ASP A 30 15.99 24.77 10.71
C ASP A 30 15.25 23.64 9.99
N VAL A 31 15.86 23.01 8.98
CA VAL A 31 15.30 21.83 8.31
C VAL A 31 15.06 20.69 9.28
N TRP A 32 15.98 20.47 10.22
CA TRP A 32 15.84 19.42 11.23
C TRP A 32 14.64 19.66 12.15
N ASN A 33 14.54 20.85 12.75
CA ASN A 33 13.50 21.17 13.72
C ASN A 33 12.13 21.38 13.08
N ASN A 34 12.08 22.00 11.91
CA ASN A 34 10.83 22.41 11.28
C ASN A 34 10.28 21.36 10.31
N CYS A 35 11.11 20.45 9.78
CA CYS A 35 10.66 19.44 8.82
C CYS A 35 10.95 18.00 9.24
N ILE A 36 12.21 17.64 9.51
CA ILE A 36 12.59 16.23 9.72
C ILE A 36 11.97 15.66 10.99
N ALA A 37 12.10 16.37 12.11
CA ALA A 37 11.53 15.95 13.39
C ALA A 37 10.00 15.80 13.32
N PRO A 38 9.21 16.82 12.90
CA PRO A 38 7.76 16.68 12.84
C PRO A 38 7.29 15.62 11.82
N SER A 39 7.95 15.51 10.65
CA SER A 39 7.63 14.47 9.66
C SER A 39 7.88 13.06 10.17
N SER A 40 8.94 12.87 10.97
CA SER A 40 9.25 11.57 11.56
C SER A 40 8.29 11.24 12.71
N ILE A 41 7.95 12.21 13.55
CA ILE A 41 7.03 12.04 14.67
C ILE A 41 5.62 11.69 14.18
N SER A 42 5.13 12.34 13.12
CA SER A 42 3.79 12.11 12.59
C SER A 42 3.59 10.67 12.11
N ILE A 43 4.59 10.08 11.45
CA ILE A 43 4.52 8.69 10.96
C ILE A 43 4.88 7.67 12.04
N PHE A 44 5.67 8.05 13.04
CA PHE A 44 6.25 7.12 14.02
C PHE A 44 5.20 6.25 14.70
N TYR A 45 4.10 6.84 15.16
CA TYR A 45 3.05 6.09 15.86
C TYR A 45 2.43 5.00 14.97
N THR A 46 2.14 5.33 13.72
CA THR A 46 1.59 4.39 12.74
C THR A 46 2.58 3.28 12.41
N VAL A 47 3.85 3.62 12.14
CA VAL A 47 4.91 2.66 11.86
C VAL A 47 5.13 1.73 13.05
N TYR A 48 5.26 2.28 14.25
CA TYR A 48 5.42 1.54 15.49
C TYR A 48 4.29 0.53 15.68
N LYS A 49 3.03 0.97 15.54
CA LYS A 49 1.86 0.10 15.68
C LYS A 49 1.86 -1.04 14.65
N VAL A 50 2.14 -0.75 13.38
CA VAL A 50 2.19 -1.76 12.30
C VAL A 50 3.30 -2.79 12.55
N ILE A 51 4.51 -2.34 12.89
CA ILE A 51 5.65 -3.24 13.11
C ILE A 51 5.43 -4.11 14.34
N VAL A 52 5.02 -3.53 15.47
CA VAL A 52 4.83 -4.28 16.73
C VAL A 52 3.75 -5.36 16.59
N VAL A 53 2.60 -5.04 15.98
CA VAL A 53 1.52 -6.01 15.77
C VAL A 53 2.00 -7.17 14.90
N ASN A 54 2.73 -6.89 13.83
CA ASN A 54 3.25 -7.92 12.92
C ASN A 54 4.37 -8.75 13.55
N LEU A 55 5.23 -8.15 14.39
CA LEU A 55 6.22 -8.87 15.19
C LEU A 55 5.54 -9.87 16.13
N PHE A 56 4.52 -9.42 16.89
CA PHE A 56 3.76 -10.31 17.77
C PHE A 56 3.09 -11.44 17.00
N PHE A 57 2.44 -11.14 15.88
CA PHE A 57 1.87 -12.14 14.98
C PHE A 57 2.92 -13.19 14.58
N SER A 58 4.09 -12.75 14.12
CA SER A 58 5.14 -13.63 13.62
C SER A 58 5.74 -14.52 14.71
N VAL A 59 5.97 -13.97 15.91
CA VAL A 59 6.49 -14.72 17.06
C VAL A 59 5.49 -15.78 17.48
N ILE A 60 4.20 -15.44 17.58
CA ILE A 60 3.14 -16.39 17.95
C ILE A 60 3.07 -17.54 16.93
N VAL A 61 3.08 -17.24 15.62
CA VAL A 61 3.03 -18.26 14.56
C VAL A 61 4.26 -19.17 14.55
N SER A 62 5.44 -18.64 14.92
CA SER A 62 6.69 -19.41 14.90
C SER A 62 6.92 -20.24 16.16
N THR A 63 6.34 -19.84 17.30
CA THR A 63 6.57 -20.49 18.60
C THR A 63 5.48 -21.50 18.95
N VAL A 64 4.23 -21.21 18.60
CA VAL A 64 3.07 -22.03 18.93
C VAL A 64 2.62 -22.79 17.69
N ARG A 65 2.33 -24.09 17.84
CA ARG A 65 1.70 -24.87 16.78
C ARG A 65 0.20 -24.58 16.74
N ILE A 66 -0.18 -23.55 15.99
CA ILE A 66 -1.56 -23.06 15.90
C ILE A 66 -2.35 -23.90 14.89
N PRO A 67 -3.63 -24.27 15.16
CA PRO A 67 -4.49 -24.87 14.14
C PRO A 67 -4.76 -23.88 12.99
N GLN A 68 -5.07 -24.40 11.81
CA GLN A 68 -5.28 -23.58 10.60
C GLN A 68 -6.30 -22.45 10.80
N THR A 69 -7.43 -22.73 11.44
CA THR A 69 -8.45 -21.71 11.76
C THR A 69 -7.88 -20.60 12.67
N GLY A 70 -7.06 -20.98 13.65
CA GLY A 70 -6.42 -20.04 14.57
C GLY A 70 -5.42 -19.13 13.86
N PHE A 71 -4.64 -19.65 12.91
CA PHE A 71 -3.72 -18.83 12.09
C PHE A 71 -4.47 -17.76 11.30
N HIS A 72 -5.57 -18.15 10.62
CA HIS A 72 -6.36 -17.21 9.84
C HIS A 72 -7.08 -16.17 10.71
N LEU A 73 -7.60 -16.58 11.87
CA LEU A 73 -8.19 -15.64 12.83
C LEU A 73 -7.15 -14.66 13.37
N LEU A 74 -5.97 -15.13 13.77
CA LEU A 74 -4.90 -14.28 14.27
C LEU A 74 -4.46 -13.26 13.20
N SER A 75 -4.29 -13.72 11.96
CA SER A 75 -3.98 -12.87 10.81
C SER A 75 -5.05 -11.80 10.61
N GLY A 76 -6.33 -12.18 10.56
CA GLY A 76 -7.41 -11.23 10.31
C GLY A 76 -7.68 -10.27 11.47
N LEU A 77 -7.58 -10.74 12.72
CA LEU A 77 -7.70 -9.89 13.91
C LEU A 77 -6.56 -8.88 13.99
N SER A 78 -5.34 -9.27 13.60
CA SER A 78 -4.21 -8.33 13.52
C SER A 78 -4.48 -7.19 12.54
N GLY A 79 -5.03 -7.48 11.35
CA GLY A 79 -5.40 -6.44 10.39
C GLY A 79 -6.57 -5.58 10.84
N LEU A 80 -7.61 -6.16 11.47
CA LEU A 80 -8.69 -5.38 12.07
C LEU A 80 -8.21 -4.44 13.17
N PHE A 81 -7.26 -4.88 14.00
CA PHE A 81 -6.65 -4.04 15.03
C PHE A 81 -5.81 -2.90 14.44
N LEU A 82 -5.18 -3.10 13.28
CA LEU A 82 -4.52 -2.01 12.57
C LEU A 82 -5.56 -1.03 12.03
N ILE A 83 -6.62 -1.50 11.35
CA ILE A 83 -7.70 -0.66 10.81
C ILE A 83 -8.40 0.14 11.90
N SER A 84 -8.56 -0.41 13.11
CA SER A 84 -9.17 0.32 14.21
C SER A 84 -8.41 1.60 14.58
N GLY A 85 -7.13 1.68 14.21
CA GLY A 85 -6.28 2.87 14.35
C GLY A 85 -6.49 3.98 13.32
N LEU A 86 -7.31 3.78 12.27
CA LEU A 86 -7.68 4.85 11.34
C LEU A 86 -8.42 5.97 12.09
N GLU A 87 -8.37 7.19 11.59
CA GLU A 87 -9.03 8.33 12.24
C GLU A 87 -10.53 8.33 11.90
N SER A 88 -10.87 8.13 10.63
CA SER A 88 -12.27 8.13 10.17
C SER A 88 -13.05 6.90 10.64
N THR A 89 -14.12 7.12 11.40
CA THR A 89 -15.09 6.07 11.75
C THR A 89 -15.86 5.60 10.52
N SER A 90 -16.21 6.51 9.62
CA SER A 90 -16.86 6.23 8.33
C SER A 90 -16.01 5.29 7.46
N GLY A 91 -14.71 5.55 7.38
CA GLY A 91 -13.77 4.70 6.64
C GLY A 91 -13.74 3.26 7.16
N LYS A 92 -13.72 3.08 8.48
CA LYS A 92 -13.75 1.75 9.12
C LYS A 92 -15.03 0.98 8.78
N VAL A 93 -16.18 1.63 8.87
CA VAL A 93 -17.48 1.02 8.54
C VAL A 93 -17.52 0.61 7.07
N LEU A 94 -17.03 1.46 6.17
CA LEU A 94 -16.98 1.17 4.74
C LEU A 94 -16.12 -0.07 4.44
N ILE A 95 -14.94 -0.20 5.05
CA ILE A 95 -14.10 -1.38 4.87
C ILE A 95 -14.84 -2.67 5.29
N LEU A 96 -15.60 -2.61 6.38
CA LEU A 96 -16.42 -3.75 6.84
C LEU A 96 -17.60 -4.04 5.89
N ILE A 97 -18.22 -3.01 5.29
CA ILE A 97 -19.25 -3.18 4.26
C ILE A 97 -18.64 -3.85 3.02
N PHE A 98 -17.49 -3.37 2.54
CA PHE A 98 -16.77 -3.97 1.41
C PHE A 98 -16.43 -5.43 1.68
N LEU A 99 -16.06 -5.80 2.91
CA LEU A 99 -15.82 -7.18 3.31
C LEU A 99 -17.08 -8.06 3.18
N THR A 100 -18.20 -7.61 3.74
CA THR A 100 -19.43 -8.43 3.74
C THR A 100 -19.97 -8.57 2.32
N GLN A 101 -19.98 -7.48 1.56
CA GLN A 101 -20.41 -7.44 0.16
C GLN A 101 -19.54 -8.35 -0.71
N SER A 102 -18.22 -8.27 -0.60
CA SER A 102 -17.29 -9.10 -1.39
C SER A 102 -17.41 -10.60 -1.10
N TYR A 103 -17.56 -10.99 0.16
CA TYR A 103 -17.76 -12.39 0.51
C TYR A 103 -19.07 -12.93 -0.05
N PHE A 104 -20.13 -12.11 0.02
CA PHE A 104 -21.42 -12.42 -0.58
C PHE A 104 -21.31 -12.56 -2.11
N LEU A 105 -20.64 -11.64 -2.80
CA LEU A 105 -20.40 -11.70 -4.25
C LEU A 105 -19.62 -12.97 -4.64
N LEU A 106 -18.61 -13.34 -3.86
CA LEU A 106 -17.82 -14.55 -4.11
C LEU A 106 -18.68 -15.82 -3.98
N HIS A 107 -19.53 -15.91 -2.95
CA HIS A 107 -20.48 -17.02 -2.75
C HIS A 107 -21.54 -17.09 -3.82
N LEU A 108 -22.20 -15.97 -4.11
CA LEU A 108 -23.25 -15.88 -5.14
C LEU A 108 -22.70 -16.30 -6.50
N GLY A 109 -21.50 -15.83 -6.83
CA GLY A 109 -20.77 -16.23 -8.03
C GLY A 109 -20.54 -17.74 -8.13
N CYS A 110 -20.12 -18.38 -7.03
CA CYS A 110 -19.91 -19.82 -6.99
C CYS A 110 -21.22 -20.61 -7.07
N MET A 111 -22.30 -20.12 -6.43
CA MET A 111 -23.63 -20.74 -6.52
C MET A 111 -24.18 -20.71 -7.95
N ILE A 112 -24.07 -19.57 -8.63
CA ILE A 112 -24.47 -19.41 -10.03
C ILE A 112 -23.68 -20.38 -10.90
N GLN A 113 -22.37 -20.44 -10.74
CA GLN A 113 -21.51 -21.34 -11.50
C GLN A 113 -21.88 -22.82 -11.27
N SER A 114 -22.11 -23.23 -10.02
CA SER A 114 -22.51 -24.60 -9.68
C SER A 114 -23.84 -24.99 -10.33
N LYS A 115 -24.79 -24.04 -10.42
CA LYS A 115 -26.13 -24.26 -11.00
C LYS A 115 -26.13 -24.29 -12.53
N TYR A 116 -25.35 -23.43 -13.18
CA TYR A 116 -25.37 -23.28 -14.64
C TYR A 116 -24.40 -24.20 -15.38
N ASP A 117 -23.39 -24.77 -14.73
CA ASP A 117 -22.41 -25.63 -15.43
C ASP A 117 -21.92 -26.84 -14.60
N PRO A 118 -22.79 -27.83 -14.31
CA PRO A 118 -22.41 -29.03 -13.56
C PRO A 118 -21.43 -29.95 -14.33
N ILE A 119 -21.36 -29.84 -15.66
CA ILE A 119 -20.52 -30.68 -16.55
C ILE A 119 -19.10 -30.11 -16.72
N GLN A 120 -18.86 -28.86 -16.31
CA GLN A 120 -17.62 -28.12 -16.56
C GLN A 120 -16.43 -28.53 -15.69
N LYS A 121 -16.64 -29.36 -14.66
CA LYS A 121 -15.59 -29.83 -13.73
C LYS A 121 -14.50 -30.68 -14.41
N TYR A 122 -14.70 -31.08 -15.68
CA TYR A 122 -13.85 -32.05 -16.38
C TYR A 122 -13.01 -31.47 -17.53
N ASN A 123 -13.24 -30.23 -17.97
CA ASN A 123 -12.57 -29.70 -19.18
C ASN A 123 -11.88 -28.35 -18.93
N ILE A 124 -10.63 -28.43 -18.50
CA ILE A 124 -9.75 -27.30 -18.10
C ILE A 124 -9.46 -26.33 -19.27
N ASN A 125 -9.68 -26.75 -20.53
CA ASN A 125 -9.25 -26.02 -21.72
C ASN A 125 -10.32 -25.15 -22.40
N LYS A 126 -11.57 -25.12 -21.93
CA LYS A 126 -12.65 -24.35 -22.60
C LYS A 126 -12.59 -22.86 -22.21
N ILE A 127 -12.60 -21.98 -23.23
CA ILE A 127 -12.60 -20.51 -23.08
C ILE A 127 -13.87 -20.06 -22.35
N ARG A 128 -13.68 -19.32 -21.27
CA ARG A 128 -14.69 -19.01 -20.25
C ARG A 128 -15.14 -17.56 -20.35
N TYR A 129 -16.07 -17.25 -21.26
CA TYR A 129 -16.52 -15.87 -21.49
C TYR A 129 -17.28 -15.30 -20.27
N LEU A 130 -18.13 -16.12 -19.64
CA LEU A 130 -18.87 -15.82 -18.40
C LEU A 130 -18.23 -16.48 -17.16
N SER A 131 -16.92 -16.31 -16.97
CA SER A 131 -16.25 -16.75 -15.74
C SER A 131 -16.73 -15.91 -14.55
N ASN A 132 -17.07 -16.56 -13.42
CA ASN A 132 -17.47 -15.88 -12.19
C ASN A 132 -16.46 -14.78 -11.77
N SER A 133 -15.16 -15.07 -11.89
CA SER A 133 -14.08 -14.10 -11.67
C SER A 133 -14.18 -12.85 -12.53
N ASN A 134 -14.71 -12.91 -13.76
CA ASN A 134 -14.91 -11.71 -14.58
C ASN A 134 -16.03 -10.84 -14.02
N ILE A 135 -17.15 -11.44 -13.57
CA ILE A 135 -18.27 -10.70 -12.98
C ILE A 135 -17.82 -9.99 -11.70
N ILE A 136 -17.13 -10.72 -10.82
CA ILE A 136 -16.56 -10.15 -9.58
C ILE A 136 -15.57 -9.03 -9.91
N LYS A 137 -14.65 -9.27 -10.87
CA LYS A 137 -13.66 -8.28 -11.28
C LYS A 137 -14.30 -6.99 -11.77
N TYR A 138 -15.25 -7.07 -12.70
CA TYR A 138 -15.90 -5.87 -13.24
C TYR A 138 -16.76 -5.18 -12.17
N SER A 139 -17.49 -5.93 -11.34
CA SER A 139 -18.27 -5.36 -10.23
C SER A 139 -17.39 -4.58 -9.25
N LEU A 140 -16.22 -5.10 -8.87
CA LEU A 140 -15.30 -4.43 -7.97
C LEU A 140 -14.65 -3.20 -8.60
N ILE A 141 -14.25 -3.28 -9.87
CA ILE A 141 -13.69 -2.13 -10.60
C ILE A 141 -14.73 -1.01 -10.72
N THR A 142 -15.98 -1.35 -11.07
CA THR A 142 -17.06 -0.37 -11.11
C THR A 142 -17.31 0.25 -9.73
N ALA A 143 -17.31 -0.55 -8.66
CA ALA A 143 -17.45 -0.02 -7.30
C ALA A 143 -16.32 0.96 -6.94
N LEU A 144 -15.06 0.64 -7.28
CA LEU A 144 -13.92 1.54 -7.07
C LEU A 144 -14.08 2.88 -7.81
N VAL A 145 -14.50 2.84 -9.08
CA VAL A 145 -14.74 4.06 -9.87
C VAL A 145 -15.89 4.87 -9.28
N LEU A 146 -16.96 4.23 -8.82
CA LEU A 146 -18.07 4.92 -8.16
C LEU A 146 -17.64 5.56 -6.83
N CYS A 147 -16.76 4.91 -6.06
CA CYS A 147 -16.18 5.49 -4.86
C CYS A 147 -15.28 6.69 -5.14
N GLU A 148 -14.49 6.66 -6.21
CA GLU A 148 -13.59 7.77 -6.58
C GLU A 148 -14.35 9.04 -6.98
N TYR A 149 -15.49 8.91 -7.67
CA TYR A 149 -16.16 10.06 -8.28
C TYR A 149 -17.49 10.47 -7.63
N PHE A 150 -18.21 9.55 -6.97
CA PHE A 150 -19.61 9.79 -6.61
C PHE A 150 -19.97 9.48 -5.15
N LEU A 151 -19.44 8.40 -4.57
CA LEU A 151 -20.00 7.84 -3.33
C LEU A 151 -19.36 8.37 -2.05
N LEU A 152 -18.12 8.84 -2.10
CA LEU A 152 -17.34 9.15 -0.90
C LEU A 152 -16.75 10.54 -0.94
N GLU A 153 -16.73 11.17 0.23
CA GLU A 153 -16.03 12.42 0.46
C GLU A 153 -14.52 12.22 0.28
N ALA A 154 -13.86 13.20 -0.36
CA ALA A 154 -12.48 13.07 -0.81
C ALA A 154 -11.52 12.71 0.33
N GLU A 155 -11.67 13.32 1.51
CA GLU A 155 -10.83 13.07 2.67
C GLU A 155 -10.94 11.61 3.16
N THR A 156 -12.16 11.12 3.35
CA THR A 156 -12.41 9.75 3.79
C THR A 156 -11.94 8.74 2.74
N TRP A 157 -12.16 9.02 1.45
CA TRP A 157 -11.69 8.15 0.37
C TRP A 157 -10.18 8.07 0.35
N LEU A 158 -9.46 9.21 0.39
CA LEU A 158 -8.01 9.26 0.35
C LEU A 158 -7.36 8.44 1.48
N GLU A 159 -7.93 8.45 2.69
CA GLU A 159 -7.45 7.66 3.82
C GLU A 159 -7.54 6.14 3.56
N ILE A 160 -8.68 5.66 3.04
CA ILE A 160 -8.94 4.22 2.87
C ILE A 160 -8.61 3.67 1.48
N ARG A 161 -8.31 4.54 0.50
CA ARG A 161 -8.12 4.21 -0.91
C ARG A 161 -7.12 3.08 -1.12
N GLY A 162 -5.94 3.20 -0.51
CA GLY A 162 -4.87 2.19 -0.63
C GLY A 162 -5.31 0.82 -0.10
N ILE A 163 -6.02 0.81 1.03
CA ILE A 163 -6.53 -0.41 1.66
C ILE A 163 -7.53 -1.12 0.73
N ILE A 164 -8.49 -0.36 0.17
CA ILE A 164 -9.52 -0.90 -0.72
C ILE A 164 -8.92 -1.35 -2.07
N MET A 165 -7.89 -0.68 -2.57
CA MET A 165 -7.16 -1.11 -3.77
C MET A 165 -6.47 -2.47 -3.56
N VAL A 166 -5.69 -2.64 -2.48
CA VAL A 166 -5.03 -3.92 -2.16
C VAL A 166 -6.06 -5.02 -1.91
N PHE A 167 -7.14 -4.69 -1.20
CA PHE A 167 -8.27 -5.58 -0.98
C PHE A 167 -8.86 -6.09 -2.30
N THR A 168 -9.12 -5.18 -3.24
CA THR A 168 -9.69 -5.51 -4.55
C THR A 168 -8.75 -6.40 -5.35
N MET A 169 -7.45 -6.10 -5.37
CA MET A 169 -6.46 -6.94 -6.05
C MET A 169 -6.41 -8.37 -5.47
N LYS A 170 -6.42 -8.49 -4.13
CA LYS A 170 -6.44 -9.81 -3.46
C LYS A 170 -7.67 -10.61 -3.82
N LEU A 171 -8.84 -9.95 -3.85
CA LEU A 171 -10.12 -10.57 -4.13
C LEU A 171 -10.24 -11.01 -5.60
N ILE A 172 -9.82 -10.16 -6.55
CA ILE A 172 -9.75 -10.51 -7.97
C ILE A 172 -8.84 -11.73 -8.17
N SER A 173 -7.64 -11.70 -7.59
CA SER A 173 -6.71 -12.84 -7.67
C SER A 173 -7.30 -14.11 -7.07
N LEU A 174 -7.98 -14.02 -5.92
CA LEU A 174 -8.59 -15.17 -5.26
C LEU A 174 -9.72 -15.75 -6.10
N ALA A 175 -10.61 -14.90 -6.64
CA ALA A 175 -11.69 -15.33 -7.51
C ALA A 175 -11.17 -16.02 -8.78
N GLU A 176 -10.08 -15.52 -9.37
CA GLU A 176 -9.44 -16.17 -10.51
C GLU A 176 -8.79 -17.51 -10.16
N ASP A 177 -8.15 -17.62 -9.00
CA ASP A 177 -7.50 -18.86 -8.56
C ASP A 177 -8.54 -19.97 -8.28
N VAL A 178 -9.70 -19.60 -7.72
CA VAL A 178 -10.84 -20.51 -7.53
C VAL A 178 -11.41 -20.93 -8.89
N ASP A 179 -11.57 -19.99 -9.82
CA ASP A 179 -12.07 -20.26 -11.17
C ASP A 179 -11.16 -21.17 -11.99
N LYS A 180 -9.83 -21.03 -11.84
CA LYS A 180 -8.83 -21.88 -12.49
C LYS A 180 -8.66 -23.24 -11.80
N GLY A 181 -9.31 -23.45 -10.66
CA GLY A 181 -9.17 -24.68 -9.85
C GLY A 181 -7.80 -24.81 -9.16
N VAL A 182 -7.00 -23.73 -9.12
CA VAL A 182 -5.72 -23.69 -8.39
C VAL A 182 -5.97 -23.78 -6.89
N THR A 183 -7.09 -23.22 -6.43
CA THR A 183 -7.49 -23.21 -5.03
C THR A 183 -8.93 -23.68 -4.85
N SER A 184 -9.16 -24.48 -3.81
CA SER A 184 -10.52 -24.78 -3.36
C SER A 184 -11.19 -23.51 -2.85
N PHE A 185 -12.52 -23.43 -2.98
CA PHE A 185 -13.30 -22.35 -2.37
C PHE A 185 -12.92 -22.15 -0.89
N PRO A 186 -12.46 -20.95 -0.48
CA PRO A 186 -11.99 -20.74 0.88
C PRO A 186 -13.16 -20.71 1.86
N THR A 187 -12.98 -21.32 3.03
CA THR A 187 -13.90 -21.08 4.16
C THR A 187 -13.84 -19.63 4.60
N PHE A 188 -14.88 -19.15 5.30
CA PHE A 188 -14.93 -17.77 5.80
C PHE A 188 -13.66 -17.36 6.55
N PHE A 189 -13.12 -18.23 7.42
CA PHE A 189 -11.90 -17.94 8.16
C PHE A 189 -10.69 -17.74 7.24
N ARG A 190 -10.49 -18.62 6.24
CA ARG A 190 -9.39 -18.49 5.26
C ARG A 190 -9.50 -17.19 4.47
N TYR A 191 -10.71 -16.85 4.05
CA TYR A 191 -11.01 -15.59 3.37
C TYR A 191 -10.68 -14.39 4.25
N PHE A 192 -11.24 -14.35 5.46
CA PHE A 192 -11.06 -13.28 6.43
C PHE A 192 -9.58 -13.04 6.78
N GLY A 193 -8.84 -14.11 7.08
CA GLY A 193 -7.41 -14.01 7.42
C GLY A 193 -6.53 -13.51 6.28
N TYR A 194 -6.82 -13.92 5.04
CA TYR A 194 -6.07 -13.49 3.86
C TYR A 194 -6.32 -12.02 3.52
N ILE A 195 -7.59 -11.63 3.51
CA ILE A 195 -8.01 -10.27 3.18
C ILE A 195 -7.48 -9.29 4.22
N PHE A 196 -7.69 -9.58 5.52
CA PHE A 196 -7.21 -8.75 6.62
C PHE A 196 -5.82 -9.13 7.14
N CYS A 197 -4.94 -9.67 6.30
CA CYS A 197 -3.57 -9.93 6.73
C CYS A 197 -2.90 -8.63 7.19
N GLY A 198 -2.56 -8.55 8.49
CA GLY A 198 -1.98 -7.34 9.10
C GLY A 198 -0.67 -6.89 8.47
N ALA A 199 0.06 -7.83 7.85
CA ALA A 199 1.32 -7.56 7.16
C ALA A 199 1.16 -6.60 5.99
N ASN A 200 0.03 -6.66 5.29
CA ASN A 200 -0.14 -5.96 4.02
C ASN A 200 -1.46 -5.20 3.86
N ILE A 201 -2.16 -4.90 4.95
CA ILE A 201 -3.44 -4.21 4.86
C ILE A 201 -3.31 -2.69 4.75
N MET A 202 -2.37 -2.08 5.48
CA MET A 202 -2.19 -0.62 5.51
C MET A 202 -1.37 -0.11 4.34
N PHE A 203 -0.11 -0.51 4.28
CA PHE A 203 0.86 -0.06 3.27
C PHE A 203 1.35 -1.21 2.38
N GLY A 204 0.72 -2.36 2.50
CA GLY A 204 1.21 -3.63 1.99
C GLY A 204 1.19 -3.81 0.49
N PRO A 205 2.02 -4.72 -0.06
CA PRO A 205 1.86 -5.15 -1.42
C PRO A 205 0.72 -6.16 -1.54
N TRP A 206 0.22 -6.34 -2.76
CA TRP A 206 -0.56 -7.52 -3.09
C TRP A 206 0.30 -8.79 -2.93
N ILE A 207 -0.28 -9.83 -2.35
CA ILE A 207 0.27 -11.19 -2.35
C ILE A 207 -0.82 -12.14 -2.80
N SER A 208 -0.45 -13.24 -3.46
CA SER A 208 -1.41 -14.27 -3.84
C SER A 208 -1.85 -15.09 -2.61
N PHE A 209 -3.01 -15.75 -2.72
CA PHE A 209 -3.52 -16.61 -1.63
C PHE A 209 -2.58 -17.79 -1.32
N GLN A 210 -1.84 -18.27 -2.32
CA GLN A 210 -0.82 -19.31 -2.14
C GLN A 210 0.34 -18.81 -1.29
N GLU A 211 0.92 -17.66 -1.63
CA GLU A 211 2.02 -17.06 -0.86
C GLU A 211 1.61 -16.75 0.59
N TYR A 212 0.36 -16.33 0.80
CA TYR A 212 -0.19 -16.15 2.13
C TYR A 212 -0.18 -17.44 2.96
N ILE A 213 -0.58 -18.57 2.36
CA ILE A 213 -0.67 -19.86 3.04
C ILE A 213 0.68 -20.53 3.26
N VAL A 214 1.69 -20.23 2.43
CA VAL A 214 3.05 -20.79 2.56
C VAL A 214 3.63 -20.51 3.95
N LEU A 215 3.38 -19.33 4.53
CA LEU A 215 3.84 -18.98 5.87
C LEU A 215 3.31 -19.94 6.96
N TYR A 216 2.07 -20.42 6.81
CA TYR A 216 1.48 -21.38 7.74
C TYR A 216 2.11 -22.78 7.62
N HIS A 217 2.38 -23.23 6.39
CA HIS A 217 2.97 -24.55 6.16
C HIS A 217 4.46 -24.61 6.51
N HIS A 218 5.17 -23.50 6.31
CA HIS A 218 6.61 -23.41 6.49
C HIS A 218 6.96 -22.17 7.33
N PRO A 219 6.64 -22.18 8.64
CA PRO A 219 7.02 -21.09 9.53
C PRO A 219 8.53 -21.08 9.70
N ARG A 220 9.19 -19.99 9.30
CA ARG A 220 10.63 -19.84 9.39
C ARG A 220 11.06 -19.36 10.78
N GLN A 221 12.14 -19.93 11.30
CA GLN A 221 12.70 -19.53 12.58
C GLN A 221 13.20 -18.09 12.53
N LYS A 222 12.93 -17.34 13.61
CA LYS A 222 13.34 -15.94 13.74
C LYS A 222 14.79 -15.90 14.21
N ASN A 223 15.69 -15.46 13.33
CA ASN A 223 17.11 -15.30 13.60
C ASN A 223 17.48 -13.81 13.70
N ILE A 224 18.75 -13.51 13.99
CA ILE A 224 19.20 -12.12 14.09
C ILE A 224 19.11 -11.37 12.75
N TRP A 225 19.25 -12.10 11.63
CA TRP A 225 19.08 -11.58 10.29
C TRP A 225 17.66 -11.09 9.99
N TRP A 226 16.65 -11.67 10.64
CA TRP A 226 15.27 -11.18 10.55
C TRP A 226 15.12 -9.77 11.10
N ILE A 227 15.67 -9.53 12.29
CA ILE A 227 15.67 -8.20 12.92
C ILE A 227 16.48 -7.23 12.06
N TYR A 228 17.63 -7.67 11.55
CA TYR A 228 18.43 -6.86 10.62
C TYR A 228 17.63 -6.48 9.36
N GLY A 229 16.88 -7.41 8.76
CA GLY A 229 16.03 -7.15 7.60
C GLY A 229 14.97 -6.07 7.87
N ILE A 230 14.31 -6.12 9.04
CA ILE A 230 13.33 -5.11 9.46
C ILE A 230 14.00 -3.75 9.64
N LEU A 231 15.10 -3.69 10.41
CA LEU A 231 15.83 -2.45 10.67
C LEU A 231 16.38 -1.82 9.39
N ARG A 232 16.92 -2.64 8.48
CA ARG A 232 17.41 -2.20 7.16
C ARG A 232 16.29 -1.59 6.33
N ALA A 233 15.12 -2.23 6.26
CA ALA A 233 13.98 -1.69 5.53
C ALA A 233 13.45 -0.39 6.15
N LEU A 234 13.33 -0.32 7.49
CA LEU A 234 12.91 0.90 8.20
C LEU A 234 13.90 2.05 8.02
N PHE A 235 15.20 1.78 8.07
CA PHE A 235 16.23 2.80 7.86
C PHE A 235 16.14 3.41 6.46
N ILE A 236 16.05 2.57 5.43
CA ILE A 236 15.93 3.02 4.04
C ILE A 236 14.60 3.77 3.83
N SER A 237 13.52 3.28 4.42
CA SER A 237 12.22 3.97 4.44
C SER A 237 12.36 5.38 5.03
N GLY A 238 12.94 5.52 6.23
CA GLY A 238 13.15 6.82 6.88
C GLY A 238 14.04 7.75 6.05
N PHE A 239 15.08 7.22 5.41
CA PHE A 239 15.91 7.99 4.49
C PHE A 239 15.11 8.58 3.33
N PHE A 240 14.26 7.79 2.67
CA PHE A 240 13.42 8.29 1.58
C PHE A 240 12.35 9.27 2.04
N LEU A 241 11.78 9.12 3.24
CA LEU A 241 10.86 10.08 3.84
C LEU A 241 11.51 11.46 4.03
N MET A 242 12.74 11.48 4.55
CA MET A 242 13.48 12.72 4.72
C MET A 242 13.75 13.39 3.37
N ILE A 243 14.07 12.61 2.33
CA ILE A 243 14.28 13.15 1.00
C ILE A 243 12.99 13.73 0.43
N SER A 244 11.89 13.01 0.51
CA SER A 244 10.63 13.42 -0.12
C SER A 244 10.07 14.70 0.47
N ASN A 245 10.16 14.86 1.79
CA ASN A 245 9.49 15.95 2.50
C ASN A 245 10.41 17.16 2.75
N CYS A 246 11.70 16.91 3.03
CA CYS A 246 12.59 17.93 3.56
C CYS A 246 13.74 18.27 2.60
N TRP A 247 14.59 17.29 2.29
CA TRP A 247 15.83 17.57 1.57
C TRP A 247 15.60 18.08 0.14
N THR A 248 14.54 17.62 -0.51
CA THR A 248 14.24 18.03 -1.89
C THR A 248 13.92 19.53 -1.97
N ASN A 249 13.24 20.09 -0.96
CA ASN A 249 12.97 21.53 -0.87
C ASN A 249 14.22 22.33 -0.47
N TYR A 250 15.01 21.79 0.46
CA TYR A 250 16.26 22.41 0.90
C TYR A 250 17.29 22.56 -0.24
N PHE A 251 17.52 21.51 -1.03
CA PHE A 251 18.52 21.54 -2.10
C PHE A 251 18.05 22.29 -3.35
N ILE A 252 16.74 22.37 -3.60
CA ILE A 252 16.18 23.01 -4.79
C ILE A 252 15.10 24.02 -4.35
N PRO A 253 15.46 25.30 -4.16
CA PRO A 253 14.50 26.32 -3.76
C PRO A 253 13.48 26.62 -4.87
N ASP A 254 12.31 27.13 -4.49
CA ASP A 254 11.20 27.43 -5.41
C ASP A 254 11.54 28.53 -6.44
N ASN A 255 12.51 29.38 -6.12
CA ASN A 255 13.01 30.43 -7.02
C ASN A 255 13.99 29.91 -8.09
N SER A 256 14.17 28.59 -8.20
CA SER A 256 15.03 27.96 -9.20
C SER A 256 14.38 27.90 -10.59
N ASN A 257 15.15 27.47 -11.60
CA ASN A 257 14.64 27.31 -12.96
C ASN A 257 13.47 26.31 -13.01
N ARG A 258 12.46 26.55 -13.85
CA ARG A 258 11.30 25.68 -14.05
C ARG A 258 11.65 24.20 -14.24
N TRP A 259 12.77 23.89 -14.90
CA TRP A 259 13.24 22.52 -15.07
C TRP A 259 13.69 21.86 -13.77
N LEU A 260 14.36 22.61 -12.90
CA LEU A 260 14.78 22.13 -11.58
C LEU A 260 13.57 21.95 -10.66
N VAL A 261 12.61 22.88 -10.70
CA VAL A 261 11.34 22.74 -9.97
C VAL A 261 10.57 21.50 -10.43
N GLY A 262 10.46 21.26 -11.74
CA GLY A 262 9.84 20.04 -12.26
C GLY A 262 10.57 18.76 -11.84
N TYR A 263 11.91 18.78 -11.81
CA TYR A 263 12.71 17.67 -11.30
C TYR A 263 12.51 17.46 -9.79
N LYS A 264 12.44 18.55 -9.02
CA LYS A 264 12.18 18.56 -7.58
C LYS A 264 10.87 17.83 -7.25
N GLU A 265 9.79 18.22 -7.91
CA GLU A 265 8.47 17.59 -7.74
C GLU A 265 8.49 16.11 -8.11
N ALA A 266 9.10 15.77 -9.25
CA ALA A 266 9.22 14.38 -9.69
C ALA A 266 10.08 13.51 -8.76
N LEU A 267 11.14 14.07 -8.18
CA LEU A 267 11.98 13.37 -7.19
C LEU A 267 11.23 13.16 -5.87
N SER A 268 10.51 14.17 -5.36
CA SER A 268 9.70 14.06 -4.15
C SER A 268 8.60 13.00 -4.31
N PHE A 269 7.93 12.96 -5.46
CA PHE A 269 6.93 11.93 -5.79
C PHE A 269 7.53 10.51 -5.79
N ARG A 270 8.70 10.32 -6.41
CA ARG A 270 9.37 9.00 -6.46
C ARG A 270 9.84 8.54 -5.09
N THR A 271 10.46 9.44 -4.34
CA THR A 271 11.02 9.11 -3.02
C THR A 271 9.94 8.85 -1.98
N SER A 272 8.80 9.56 -2.03
CA SER A 272 7.64 9.22 -1.18
C SER A 272 7.08 7.82 -1.51
N HIS A 273 7.05 7.42 -2.79
CA HIS A 273 6.70 6.07 -3.18
C HIS A 273 7.70 5.02 -2.66
N TYR A 274 9.01 5.28 -2.76
CA TYR A 274 10.04 4.39 -2.21
C TYR A 274 9.92 4.25 -0.69
N PHE A 275 9.64 5.35 0.02
CA PHE A 275 9.35 5.33 1.45
C PHE A 275 8.24 4.32 1.78
N ILE A 276 7.08 4.43 1.14
CA ILE A 276 5.96 3.50 1.38
C ILE A 276 6.34 2.06 1.03
N CYS A 277 7.06 1.84 -0.07
CA CYS A 277 7.48 0.50 -0.47
C CYS A 277 8.43 -0.15 0.54
N TYR A 278 9.38 0.59 1.12
CA TYR A 278 10.28 0.04 2.13
C TYR A 278 9.61 -0.12 3.50
N LEU A 279 8.68 0.75 3.86
CA LEU A 279 7.83 0.55 5.04
C LEU A 279 6.97 -0.71 4.90
N SER A 280 6.45 -0.95 3.70
CA SER A 280 5.72 -2.14 3.32
C SER A 280 6.58 -3.41 3.39
N GLU A 281 7.82 -3.34 2.91
CA GLU A 281 8.82 -4.41 3.06
C GLU A 281 9.07 -4.71 4.53
N ALA A 282 9.26 -3.68 5.37
CA ALA A 282 9.45 -3.84 6.80
C ALA A 282 8.25 -4.54 7.47
N SER A 283 7.02 -4.16 7.11
CA SER A 283 5.78 -4.78 7.60
C SER A 283 5.66 -6.26 7.19
N MET A 284 5.96 -6.58 5.93
CA MET A 284 5.95 -7.95 5.41
C MET A 284 6.99 -8.83 6.10
N VAL A 285 8.23 -8.34 6.20
CA VAL A 285 9.31 -9.05 6.90
C VAL A 285 8.99 -9.19 8.37
N ALA A 286 8.45 -8.16 9.04
CA ALA A 286 8.03 -8.22 10.43
C ALA A 286 6.95 -9.29 10.68
N ALA A 287 6.01 -9.48 9.76
CA ALA A 287 5.04 -10.57 9.85
C ALA A 287 5.64 -11.95 9.53
N GLY A 288 6.83 -11.99 8.92
CA GLY A 288 7.58 -13.20 8.60
C GLY A 288 7.48 -13.65 7.15
N TYR A 289 6.92 -12.82 6.27
CA TYR A 289 6.89 -13.09 4.84
C TYR A 289 8.22 -12.74 4.18
N ILE A 290 8.68 -13.60 3.27
CA ILE A 290 9.87 -13.42 2.46
C ILE A 290 9.47 -13.63 1.00
N ASN A 291 10.20 -13.01 0.07
CA ASN A 291 9.95 -13.23 -1.35
C ASN A 291 10.22 -14.70 -1.74
N HIS A 292 9.37 -15.27 -2.59
CA HIS A 292 9.46 -16.67 -3.04
C HIS A 292 10.82 -17.04 -3.66
N LYS A 293 11.52 -16.08 -4.28
CA LYS A 293 12.81 -16.32 -4.95
C LYS A 293 13.96 -16.66 -3.99
N ILE A 294 13.90 -16.15 -2.76
CA ILE A 294 14.96 -16.28 -1.74
C ILE A 294 14.46 -17.07 -0.52
N TRP A 295 13.40 -17.85 -0.69
CA TRP A 295 12.76 -18.58 0.41
C TRP A 295 13.73 -19.51 1.16
N TYR A 296 14.66 -20.13 0.42
CA TYR A 296 15.65 -21.08 0.94
C TYR A 296 16.94 -20.42 1.46
N GLU A 297 17.10 -19.11 1.33
CA GLU A 297 18.30 -18.41 1.82
C GLU A 297 18.09 -17.97 3.27
N ASP A 298 18.75 -18.61 4.23
CA ASP A 298 18.52 -18.41 5.67
C ASP A 298 18.98 -17.04 6.21
N GLU A 299 19.88 -16.38 5.50
CA GLU A 299 20.48 -15.09 5.90
C GLU A 299 19.75 -13.89 5.29
N ASN A 300 18.99 -14.08 4.21
CA ASN A 300 18.35 -13.00 3.48
C ASN A 300 16.87 -12.85 3.85
N TRP A 301 16.56 -11.82 4.65
CA TRP A 301 15.19 -11.41 4.97
C TRP A 301 14.78 -10.19 4.18
N ARG A 302 14.24 -10.43 2.98
CA ARG A 302 13.77 -9.37 2.08
C ARG A 302 12.46 -9.72 1.42
N PHE A 303 11.64 -8.69 1.21
CA PHE A 303 10.44 -8.79 0.40
C PHE A 303 10.53 -7.74 -0.71
N PHE A 304 10.92 -8.16 -1.92
CA PHE A 304 11.13 -7.24 -3.04
C PHE A 304 9.80 -6.60 -3.47
N ILE A 305 9.67 -5.28 -3.24
CA ILE A 305 8.53 -4.46 -3.68
C ILE A 305 8.96 -3.51 -4.78
N THR A 306 10.05 -2.79 -4.56
CA THR A 306 10.61 -1.82 -5.52
C THR A 306 12.13 -1.92 -5.57
N ASP A 307 12.73 -1.48 -6.68
CA ASP A 307 14.19 -1.39 -6.86
C ASP A 307 14.58 0.01 -7.36
N PRO A 308 14.90 0.95 -6.45
CA PRO A 308 15.18 2.34 -6.81
C PRO A 308 16.34 2.47 -7.80
N LEU A 309 17.40 1.67 -7.67
CA LEU A 309 18.58 1.79 -8.55
C LEU A 309 18.23 1.52 -10.01
N LYS A 310 17.38 0.53 -10.26
CA LYS A 310 16.91 0.20 -11.62
C LYS A 310 15.89 1.19 -12.16
N ILE A 311 15.20 1.92 -11.30
CA ILE A 311 14.22 2.94 -11.68
C ILE A 311 14.92 4.26 -12.01
N GLU A 312 15.92 4.65 -11.21
CA GLU A 312 16.70 5.88 -11.39
C GLU A 312 17.68 5.77 -12.56
N PHE A 313 18.28 4.59 -12.77
CA PHE A 313 19.20 4.33 -13.87
C PHE A 313 18.68 3.19 -14.78
N PRO A 314 17.57 3.42 -15.51
CA PRO A 314 16.97 2.39 -16.32
C PRO A 314 17.70 2.22 -17.65
N THR A 315 17.89 0.97 -18.06
CA THR A 315 18.34 0.63 -19.41
C THR A 315 17.21 0.73 -20.44
N ALA A 316 15.95 0.62 -19.99
CA ALA A 316 14.74 0.70 -20.81
C ALA A 316 13.52 1.06 -19.95
N LEU A 317 12.46 1.59 -20.58
CA LEU A 317 11.21 1.92 -19.88
C LEU A 317 10.53 0.70 -19.23
N ALA A 318 10.64 -0.47 -19.86
CA ALA A 318 10.12 -1.72 -19.29
C ALA A 318 10.76 -2.05 -17.92
N THR A 319 12.05 -1.71 -17.73
CA THR A 319 12.75 -1.88 -16.46
C THR A 319 12.13 -1.01 -15.37
N VAL A 320 11.74 0.23 -15.71
CA VAL A 320 11.06 1.15 -14.77
C VAL A 320 9.72 0.56 -14.35
N VAL A 321 8.88 0.20 -15.33
CA VAL A 321 7.50 -0.28 -15.06
C VAL A 321 7.49 -1.55 -14.22
N THR A 322 8.42 -2.48 -14.49
CA THR A 322 8.52 -3.75 -13.76
C THR A 322 9.05 -3.58 -12.34
N ASN A 323 9.98 -2.65 -12.12
CA ASN A 323 10.62 -2.45 -10.82
C ASN A 323 9.95 -1.39 -9.96
N TRP A 324 9.07 -0.55 -10.52
CA TRP A 324 8.35 0.47 -9.77
C TRP A 324 7.55 -0.16 -8.62
N ASN A 325 6.66 -1.10 -8.94
CA ASN A 325 5.89 -1.88 -7.97
C ASN A 325 5.77 -3.32 -8.48
N GLN A 326 6.72 -4.17 -8.08
CA GLN A 326 6.81 -5.55 -8.56
C GLN A 326 5.54 -6.37 -8.24
N PRO A 327 4.96 -6.29 -7.03
CA PRO A 327 3.74 -7.04 -6.71
C PRO A 327 2.54 -6.62 -7.56
N MET A 328 2.37 -5.33 -7.83
CA MET A 328 1.34 -4.84 -8.76
C MET A 328 1.60 -5.36 -10.19
N HIS A 329 2.85 -5.31 -10.66
CA HIS A 329 3.20 -5.83 -11.98
C HIS A 329 2.88 -7.32 -12.12
N GLU A 330 3.24 -8.14 -11.13
CA GLU A 330 2.93 -9.58 -11.12
C GLU A 330 1.42 -9.84 -11.06
N PHE A 331 0.66 -9.05 -10.30
CA PHE A 331 -0.80 -9.12 -10.29
C PHE A 331 -1.39 -8.87 -11.68
N LEU A 332 -1.00 -7.77 -12.34
CA LEU A 332 -1.51 -7.40 -13.67
C LEU A 332 -1.17 -8.48 -14.70
N LYS A 333 0.07 -8.98 -14.67
CA LYS A 333 0.51 -10.06 -15.56
C LYS A 333 -0.29 -11.35 -15.36
N ARG A 334 -0.58 -11.71 -14.10
CA ARG A 334 -1.32 -12.93 -13.73
C ARG A 334 -2.81 -12.84 -14.07
N CYS A 335 -3.44 -11.69 -13.82
CA CYS A 335 -4.90 -11.54 -13.87
C CYS A 335 -5.41 -10.86 -15.15
N ILE A 336 -4.56 -10.09 -15.85
CA ILE A 336 -4.94 -9.31 -17.04
C ILE A 336 -4.23 -9.84 -18.28
N ASP A 337 -2.89 -9.86 -18.31
CA ASP A 337 -2.14 -10.17 -19.54
C ASP A 337 -2.32 -11.60 -20.04
N PHE A 338 -2.40 -12.58 -19.12
CA PHE A 338 -2.62 -13.98 -19.50
C PHE A 338 -4.00 -14.20 -20.16
N LYS A 339 -4.98 -13.35 -19.87
CA LYS A 339 -6.30 -13.38 -20.53
C LYS A 339 -6.24 -12.77 -21.94
N ILE A 340 -5.49 -11.69 -22.13
CA ILE A 340 -5.38 -11.00 -23.43
C ILE A 340 -4.70 -11.90 -24.47
N LYS A 341 -3.60 -12.59 -24.10
CA LYS A 341 -2.92 -13.55 -25.00
C LYS A 341 -3.75 -14.79 -25.35
N LYS A 342 -4.66 -15.22 -24.48
CA LYS A 342 -5.59 -16.33 -24.76
C LYS A 342 -6.79 -15.92 -25.61
N ASN A 343 -7.09 -14.62 -25.74
CA ASN A 343 -8.20 -14.10 -26.55
C ASN A 343 -7.77 -13.67 -27.97
N THR A 344 -6.48 -13.69 -28.26
CA THR A 344 -5.89 -13.33 -29.57
C THR A 344 -5.36 -14.53 -30.36
N LEU A 345 -5.60 -15.74 -29.86
CA LEU A 345 -5.41 -17.04 -30.50
C LEU A 345 -6.77 -17.75 -30.50
#